data_AF-A0A3Q3MN48-F1
#
_entry.id   AF-A0A3Q3MN48-F1
#
_cell.length_a   1.000
_cell.length_b   1.000
_cell.length_c   1.000
_cell.angle_alpha   90.00
_cell.angle_beta   90.00
_cell.angle_gamma   90.00
#
_symmetry.space_group_name_H-M   'P 1'
#
loop_
_entity.id
_entity.type
_entity.pdbx_description
1 polymer ?
#
loop_
_entity_poly.entity_id
_entity_poly.type
_entity_poly.pdbx_seq_one_letter_code
_entity_poly.pdbx_strand_id
1 'polypeptide(L)'
;MGMASEDLLVTLQILPGFFSNCLFLVLYDSVVLVKRVVSLISCSSSTGNGEWHRMLTSAGLRSIWNSFLLDAYKQVKLGCEAPNSKVVKVPDNCSSSVSNVTNVPSGTRTQNENECHLLDFESSDRPLVVNFGSLVEDFSDVADFLLVYIDEAHPSDGWVAPPMGSCSFSVRKHQNLEERLGAARKLIEHFSLPPQCQLVADCMDNNTNVAYGVSNERVCIVQQRKIAYMGGKGPFFYNLKDVRQWLEKAYGKR
;
A
#
# COMPACT_ATOMS: atom_id res chain seq x y z
N MET A 1 33.50 12.81 1.93
CA MET A 1 33.58 12.07 0.64
C MET A 1 32.73 10.80 0.60
N GLY A 2 32.26 10.22 1.72
CA GLY A 2 31.46 8.98 1.73
C GLY A 2 30.00 9.12 1.23
N MET A 3 29.25 10.12 1.70
CA MET A 3 27.81 10.24 1.37
C MET A 3 27.51 10.41 -0.12
N ALA A 4 28.29 11.24 -0.84
CA ALA A 4 28.10 11.44 -2.28
C ALA A 4 28.36 10.18 -3.11
N SER A 5 29.20 9.26 -2.60
CA SER A 5 29.48 7.98 -3.27
C SER A 5 28.35 6.97 -3.06
N GLU A 6 27.74 6.96 -1.88
CA GLU A 6 26.60 6.09 -1.57
C GLU A 6 25.35 6.52 -2.35
N ASP A 7 25.07 7.83 -2.39
CA ASP A 7 23.95 8.38 -3.16
C ASP A 7 24.13 8.13 -4.67
N LEU A 8 25.37 8.21 -5.18
CA LEU A 8 25.67 7.87 -6.57
C LEU A 8 25.43 6.37 -6.84
N LEU A 9 25.85 5.48 -5.92
CA LEU A 9 25.64 4.04 -6.07
C LEU A 9 24.16 3.68 -6.06
N VAL A 10 23.40 4.24 -5.12
CA VAL A 10 21.94 4.07 -5.04
C VAL A 10 21.28 4.56 -6.33
N THR A 11 21.67 5.74 -6.81
CA THR A 11 21.17 6.29 -8.08
C THR A 11 21.44 5.32 -9.24
N LEU A 12 22.68 4.81 -9.37
CA LEU A 12 23.05 3.86 -10.41
C LEU A 12 22.25 2.55 -10.34
N GLN A 13 21.90 2.08 -9.14
CA GLN A 13 21.05 0.90 -8.95
C GLN A 13 19.59 1.15 -9.33
N ILE A 14 19.08 2.37 -9.11
CA ILE A 14 17.70 2.74 -9.42
C ILE A 14 17.47 2.96 -10.92
N LEU A 15 18.45 3.54 -11.63
CA LEU A 15 18.30 3.99 -13.02
C LEU A 15 17.73 2.93 -13.97
N PRO A 16 18.20 1.67 -13.99
CA PRO A 16 17.65 0.66 -14.90
C PRO A 16 16.15 0.42 -14.69
N GLY A 17 15.72 0.31 -13.44
CA GLY A 17 14.31 0.13 -13.08
C GLY A 17 13.46 1.36 -13.42
N PHE A 18 13.98 2.54 -13.13
CA PHE A 18 13.35 3.82 -13.45
C PHE A 18 13.14 3.99 -14.97
N PHE A 19 14.18 3.80 -15.78
CA PHE A 19 14.09 3.92 -17.24
C PHE A 19 13.17 2.87 -17.85
N SER A 20 13.16 1.65 -17.32
CA SER A 20 12.24 0.59 -17.78
C SER A 20 10.79 0.98 -17.54
N ASN A 21 10.47 1.56 -16.38
CA ASN A 21 9.13 2.09 -16.10
C ASN A 21 8.78 3.27 -17.03
N CYS A 22 9.72 4.19 -17.27
CA CYS A 22 9.51 5.30 -18.21
C CYS A 22 9.21 4.80 -19.62
N LEU A 23 9.97 3.80 -20.09
CA LEU A 23 9.74 3.17 -21.40
C LEU A 23 8.36 2.53 -21.47
N PHE A 24 7.93 1.83 -20.41
CA PHE A 24 6.58 1.26 -20.33
C PHE A 24 5.50 2.34 -20.46
N LEU A 25 5.64 3.48 -19.78
CA LEU A 25 4.69 4.59 -19.90
C LEU A 25 4.67 5.20 -21.31
N VAL A 26 5.84 5.36 -21.94
CA VAL A 26 5.95 5.83 -23.34
C VAL A 26 5.21 4.89 -24.29
N LEU A 27 5.43 3.58 -24.14
CA LEU A 27 4.77 2.57 -24.97
C LEU A 27 3.25 2.56 -24.74
N TYR A 28 2.82 2.64 -23.48
CA TYR A 28 1.41 2.73 -23.13
C TYR A 28 0.73 3.94 -23.79
N ASP A 29 1.29 5.14 -23.59
CA ASP A 29 0.76 6.37 -24.18
C ASP A 29 0.72 6.28 -25.72
N SER A 30 1.75 5.69 -26.34
CA SER A 30 1.83 5.50 -27.79
C SER A 30 0.72 4.56 -28.30
N VAL A 31 0.49 3.43 -27.62
CA VAL A 31 -0.57 2.48 -27.99
C VAL A 31 -1.96 3.11 -27.82
N VAL A 32 -2.19 3.85 -26.74
CA VAL A 32 -3.47 4.54 -26.52
C VAL A 32 -3.71 5.61 -27.59
N LEU A 33 -2.67 6.36 -27.97
CA LEU A 33 -2.75 7.35 -29.04
C LEU A 33 -3.05 6.70 -30.39
N VAL A 34 -2.37 5.60 -30.74
CA VAL A 34 -2.64 4.84 -31.97
C VAL A 34 -4.08 4.32 -31.99
N LYS A 35 -4.57 3.72 -30.90
CA LYS A 35 -5.96 3.25 -30.79
C LYS A 35 -6.97 4.37 -31.05
N ARG A 36 -6.71 5.57 -30.53
CA ARG A 36 -7.58 6.74 -30.78
C ARG A 36 -7.54 7.20 -32.22
N VAL A 37 -6.35 7.31 -32.82
CA VAL A 37 -6.21 7.67 -34.24
C VAL A 37 -6.96 6.68 -35.13
N VAL A 38 -6.81 5.38 -34.87
CA VAL A 38 -7.56 4.33 -35.58
C VAL A 38 -9.06 4.50 -35.39
N SER A 39 -9.55 4.70 -34.16
CA SER A 39 -10.98 4.90 -33.89
C SER A 39 -11.56 6.13 -34.60
N LEU A 40 -10.81 7.23 -34.69
CA LEU A 40 -11.23 8.44 -35.39
C LEU A 40 -11.31 8.23 -36.90
N ILE A 41 -10.35 7.50 -37.48
CA ILE A 41 -10.33 7.17 -38.92
C ILE A 41 -11.44 6.18 -39.27
N SER A 42 -11.78 5.26 -38.37
CA SER A 42 -12.81 4.23 -38.60
C SER A 42 -14.26 4.74 -38.51
N CYS A 43 -14.51 6.06 -38.42
CA CYS A 43 -15.84 6.70 -38.40
C CYS A 43 -16.88 6.00 -37.50
N SER A 44 -16.42 5.39 -36.41
CA SER A 44 -17.30 4.71 -35.47
C SER A 44 -17.74 5.75 -34.45
N SER A 45 -18.98 6.23 -34.57
CA SER A 45 -19.58 7.25 -33.70
C SER A 45 -19.94 6.71 -32.30
N SER A 46 -19.10 5.86 -31.70
CA SER A 46 -19.13 5.67 -30.25
C SER A 46 -18.06 6.56 -29.64
N THR A 47 -18.45 7.79 -29.35
CA THR A 47 -17.77 8.70 -28.43
C THR A 47 -17.75 8.04 -27.05
N GLY A 48 -16.79 7.14 -26.84
CA GLY A 48 -16.25 6.86 -25.52
C GLY A 48 -15.56 8.13 -25.04
N ASN A 49 -16.34 9.03 -24.47
CA ASN A 49 -15.96 10.33 -23.93
C ASN A 49 -15.09 10.19 -22.66
N GLY A 50 -14.21 9.20 -22.63
CA GLY A 50 -13.22 9.04 -21.58
C GLY A 50 -12.11 10.06 -21.81
N GLU A 51 -11.97 11.01 -20.90
CA GLU A 51 -10.83 11.93 -20.87
C GLU A 51 -9.53 11.12 -20.97
N TRP A 52 -8.74 11.42 -22.01
CA TRP A 52 -7.42 10.85 -22.12
C TRP A 52 -6.53 11.47 -21.06
N HIS A 53 -5.96 10.62 -20.22
CA HIS A 53 -4.93 11.03 -19.29
C HIS A 53 -3.61 10.42 -19.74
N ARG A 54 -2.70 11.28 -20.19
CA ARG A 54 -1.33 10.90 -20.47
C ARG A 54 -0.70 10.33 -19.20
N MET A 55 -0.09 9.16 -19.29
CA MET A 55 0.60 8.56 -18.14
C MET A 55 1.98 9.13 -17.95
N LEU A 56 2.73 9.38 -19.04
CA LEU A 56 4.04 9.99 -18.97
C LEU A 56 3.94 11.50 -18.69
N THR A 57 3.90 11.84 -17.41
CA THR A 57 3.88 13.21 -16.90
C THR A 57 5.06 13.45 -15.97
N SER A 58 5.40 14.72 -15.73
CA SER A 58 6.41 15.07 -14.73
C SER A 58 6.04 14.59 -13.33
N ALA A 59 4.74 14.62 -12.99
CA ALA A 59 4.21 14.08 -11.74
C ALA A 59 4.41 12.55 -11.65
N GLY A 60 4.11 11.82 -12.73
CA GLY A 60 4.33 10.37 -12.79
C GLY A 60 5.79 9.97 -12.71
N LEU A 61 6.67 10.66 -13.42
CA LEU A 61 8.12 10.45 -13.32
C LEU A 61 8.63 10.69 -11.89
N ARG A 62 8.18 11.76 -11.25
CA ARG A 62 8.54 12.05 -9.84
C ARG A 62 8.01 10.97 -8.90
N SER A 63 6.77 10.49 -9.12
CA SER A 63 6.19 9.40 -8.34
C SER A 63 7.01 8.11 -8.46
N ILE A 64 7.35 7.70 -9.68
CA ILE A 64 8.17 6.50 -9.93
C ILE A 64 9.57 6.66 -9.31
N TRP A 65 10.21 7.82 -9.45
CA TRP A 65 11.52 8.07 -8.85
C TRP A 65 11.48 7.98 -7.32
N ASN A 66 10.54 8.70 -6.69
CA ASN A 66 10.37 8.68 -5.23
C ASN A 66 10.05 7.27 -4.72
N SER A 67 9.28 6.52 -5.49
CA SER A 67 8.94 5.13 -5.24
C SER A 67 10.19 4.24 -5.22
N PHE A 68 11.14 4.39 -6.15
CA PHE A 68 12.43 3.69 -6.09
C PHE A 68 13.33 4.15 -4.94
N LEU A 69 13.36 5.46 -4.69
CA LEU A 69 14.15 6.04 -3.59
C LEU A 69 13.70 5.48 -2.24
N LEU A 70 12.39 5.41 -2.02
CA LEU A 70 11.77 4.86 -0.82
C LEU A 70 12.13 3.38 -0.61
N ASP A 71 12.20 2.60 -1.69
CA ASP A 71 12.62 1.20 -1.61
C ASP A 71 14.12 1.03 -1.36
N ALA A 72 14.97 1.90 -1.90
CA ALA A 72 16.41 1.86 -1.69
C ALA A 72 16.80 2.19 -0.24
N TYR A 73 16.12 3.17 0.38
CA TYR A 73 16.38 3.61 1.75
C TYR A 73 15.51 2.94 2.82
N LYS A 74 14.80 1.86 2.46
CA LYS A 74 13.98 1.13 3.44
C LYS A 74 14.83 0.63 4.62
N GLN A 75 14.27 0.72 5.82
CA GLN A 75 14.94 0.26 7.05
C GLN A 75 14.80 -1.25 7.20
N VAL A 76 13.69 -1.80 6.74
CA VAL A 76 13.37 -3.21 6.83
C VAL A 76 14.35 -4.07 6.03
N LYS A 77 14.83 -5.17 6.63
CA LYS A 77 15.74 -6.16 6.00
C LYS A 77 15.32 -7.58 6.37
N LEU A 78 15.42 -8.50 5.42
CA LEU A 78 15.09 -9.92 5.64
C LEU A 78 15.98 -10.49 6.75
N GLY A 79 15.38 -11.17 7.74
CA GLY A 79 16.06 -11.77 8.89
C GLY A 79 16.42 -10.80 10.02
N CYS A 80 16.27 -9.49 9.82
CA CYS A 80 16.49 -8.48 10.85
C CYS A 80 15.22 -8.20 11.65
N GLU A 81 15.35 -7.44 12.74
CA GLU A 81 14.20 -6.95 13.50
C GLU A 81 13.27 -6.10 12.62
N ALA A 82 11.97 -6.33 12.78
CA ALA A 82 10.94 -5.60 12.08
C ALA A 82 10.80 -4.19 12.68
N PRO A 83 10.80 -3.12 11.86
CA PRO A 83 10.57 -1.78 12.35
C PRO A 83 9.20 -1.65 13.03
N ASN A 84 9.18 -1.22 14.30
CA ASN A 84 7.94 -1.08 15.07
C ASN A 84 7.25 0.28 14.84
N SER A 85 6.88 0.53 13.57
CA SER A 85 6.25 1.77 13.10
C SER A 85 4.95 2.09 13.85
N LYS A 86 4.67 3.39 14.00
CA LYS A 86 3.43 3.89 14.61
C LYS A 86 2.32 3.86 13.58
N VAL A 87 1.18 3.32 13.98
CA VAL A 87 -0.03 3.20 13.17
C VAL A 87 -1.25 3.64 13.99
N VAL A 88 -2.36 3.91 13.32
CA VAL A 88 -3.61 4.35 13.93
C VAL A 88 -4.69 3.34 13.63
N LYS A 89 -5.43 2.91 14.66
CA LYS A 89 -6.58 2.01 14.47
C LYS A 89 -7.68 2.70 13.67
N VAL A 90 -8.21 1.99 12.69
CA VAL A 90 -9.40 2.45 11.97
C VAL A 90 -10.63 2.01 12.78
N PRO A 91 -11.48 2.93 13.26
CA PRO A 91 -12.67 2.54 14.02
C PRO A 91 -13.63 1.77 13.10
N ASP A 92 -14.00 0.55 13.50
CA ASP A 92 -15.07 -0.18 12.85
C ASP A 92 -16.40 0.48 13.19
N ASN A 93 -17.18 0.86 12.17
CA ASN A 93 -18.56 1.30 12.37
C ASN A 93 -19.45 0.21 13.02
N CYS A 94 -18.96 -1.03 13.14
CA CYS A 94 -19.66 -2.16 13.76
C CYS A 94 -19.34 -2.40 15.25
N SER A 95 -18.37 -1.70 15.85
CA SER A 95 -18.04 -1.86 17.28
C SER A 95 -18.74 -0.83 18.17
N SER A 96 -20.04 -0.64 17.98
CA SER A 96 -20.90 -0.09 19.02
C SER A 96 -21.49 -1.23 19.85
N SER A 97 -20.64 -1.92 20.61
CA SER A 97 -21.06 -2.85 21.65
C SER A 97 -20.37 -2.50 22.97
N VAL A 98 -21.09 -1.68 23.74
CA VAL A 98 -21.16 -1.64 25.20
C VAL A 98 -19.83 -1.63 25.96
N SER A 99 -19.35 -0.42 26.28
CA SER A 99 -18.80 -0.17 27.62
C SER A 99 -19.65 0.90 28.30
N ASN A 100 -20.37 0.47 29.33
CA ASN A 100 -21.18 1.32 30.19
C ASN A 100 -20.27 2.21 31.06
N VAL A 101 -20.56 3.52 31.01
CA VAL A 101 -20.47 4.50 32.11
C VAL A 101 -19.08 4.77 32.72
N THR A 102 -18.55 5.97 32.44
CA THR A 102 -18.47 7.03 33.46
C THR A 102 -18.33 8.40 32.80
N ASN A 103 -19.20 9.33 33.21
CA ASN A 103 -19.20 10.72 32.77
C ASN A 103 -17.87 11.40 33.13
N VAL A 104 -17.12 11.84 32.11
CA VAL A 104 -16.02 12.79 32.26
C VAL A 104 -16.30 13.97 31.33
N PRO A 105 -16.16 15.24 31.79
CA PRO A 105 -16.59 16.41 31.02
C PRO A 105 -15.72 16.62 29.78
N SER A 106 -16.34 17.18 28.74
CA SER A 106 -15.71 17.65 27.50
C SER A 106 -14.41 18.42 27.75
N GLY A 107 -13.29 17.71 27.66
CA GLY A 107 -11.94 18.24 27.50
C GLY A 107 -11.35 17.60 26.27
N THR A 108 -10.88 18.42 25.32
CA THR A 108 -9.95 18.10 24.22
C THR A 108 -9.70 16.60 23.98
N ARG A 109 -10.44 15.98 23.05
CA ARG A 109 -10.16 14.63 22.54
C ARG A 109 -8.71 14.57 22.07
N THR A 110 -7.84 14.00 22.88
CA THR A 110 -6.44 13.77 22.56
C THR A 110 -6.35 12.80 21.39
N GLN A 111 -5.62 13.18 20.34
CA GLN A 111 -5.36 12.35 19.15
C GLN A 111 -4.67 11.00 19.46
N ASN A 112 -4.30 10.75 20.72
CA ASN A 112 -3.40 9.68 21.13
C ASN A 112 -4.09 8.36 21.53
N GLU A 113 -5.42 8.32 21.70
CA GLU A 113 -6.09 7.09 22.22
C GLU A 113 -6.15 5.94 21.20
N ASN A 114 -5.99 6.24 19.91
CA ASN A 114 -6.06 5.24 18.83
C ASN A 114 -4.69 4.93 18.20
N GLU A 115 -3.62 5.54 18.71
CA GLU A 115 -2.25 5.25 18.26
C GLU A 115 -1.80 3.89 18.83
N CYS A 116 -1.25 3.06 17.98
CA CYS A 116 -0.63 1.79 18.36
C CYS A 116 0.58 1.54 17.47
N HIS A 117 1.23 0.39 17.65
CA HIS A 117 2.38 0.00 16.85
C HIS A 117 2.08 -1.23 16.00
N LEU A 118 2.82 -1.35 14.88
CA LEU A 118 2.65 -2.47 13.95
C LEU A 118 2.88 -3.83 14.62
N LEU A 119 3.86 -3.94 15.52
CA LEU A 119 4.15 -5.20 16.22
C LEU A 119 3.21 -5.50 17.39
N ASP A 120 2.28 -4.59 17.74
CA ASP A 120 1.27 -4.87 18.76
C ASP A 120 0.24 -5.91 18.28
N PHE A 121 0.18 -6.14 16.96
CA PHE A 121 -0.67 -7.13 16.31
C PHE A 121 0.03 -8.49 16.12
N GLU A 122 1.30 -8.60 16.50
CA GLU A 122 2.06 -9.85 16.39
C GLU A 122 1.82 -10.75 17.61
N SER A 123 1.37 -11.98 17.37
CA SER A 123 1.33 -13.03 18.38
C SER A 123 2.68 -13.76 18.47
N SER A 124 3.10 -14.19 19.66
CA SER A 124 4.38 -14.92 19.81
C SER A 124 4.39 -16.29 19.11
N ASP A 125 3.21 -16.91 18.93
CA ASP A 125 3.06 -18.27 18.42
C ASP A 125 2.69 -18.32 16.93
N ARG A 126 2.37 -17.17 16.31
CA ARG A 126 1.82 -17.09 14.95
C ARG A 126 2.48 -15.97 14.15
N PRO A 127 2.74 -16.15 12.85
CA PRO A 127 3.33 -15.10 12.02
C PRO A 127 2.27 -14.05 11.70
N LEU A 128 2.69 -12.79 11.69
CA LEU A 128 1.90 -11.65 11.25
C LEU A 128 2.15 -11.39 9.76
N VAL A 129 1.14 -11.59 8.93
CA VAL A 129 1.18 -11.26 7.50
C VAL A 129 0.61 -9.86 7.31
N VAL A 130 1.43 -8.95 6.77
CA VAL A 130 1.07 -7.55 6.55
C VAL A 130 0.76 -7.31 5.08
N ASN A 131 -0.33 -6.60 4.77
CA ASN A 131 -0.79 -6.22 3.42
C ASN A 131 -0.94 -7.43 2.48
N PHE A 132 -1.89 -8.28 2.82
CA PHE A 132 -2.25 -9.50 2.10
C PHE A 132 -3.51 -9.27 1.25
N GLY A 133 -3.69 -10.07 0.21
CA GLY A 133 -4.92 -10.11 -0.57
C GLY A 133 -5.89 -11.16 -0.04
N SER A 134 -6.25 -12.14 -0.87
CA SER A 134 -7.24 -13.17 -0.53
C SER A 134 -6.70 -14.34 0.30
N LEU A 135 -5.60 -14.18 1.04
CA LEU A 135 -4.95 -15.29 1.77
C LEU A 135 -5.54 -15.56 3.17
N VAL A 136 -6.39 -14.66 3.69
CA VAL A 136 -6.94 -14.79 5.04
C VAL A 136 -7.77 -16.04 5.20
N GLU A 137 -8.62 -16.33 4.22
CA GLU A 137 -9.59 -17.44 4.33
C GLU A 137 -8.87 -18.79 4.51
N ASP A 138 -7.73 -18.97 3.83
CA ASP A 138 -6.98 -20.23 3.82
C ASP A 138 -6.07 -20.42 5.05
N PHE A 139 -5.60 -19.33 5.66
CA PHE A 139 -4.51 -19.37 6.66
C PHE A 139 -4.85 -18.64 7.98
N SER A 140 -6.09 -18.18 8.15
CA SER A 140 -6.55 -17.41 9.33
C SER A 140 -6.43 -18.13 10.67
N ASP A 141 -6.18 -19.44 10.68
CA ASP A 141 -6.00 -20.25 11.88
C ASP A 141 -4.52 -20.47 12.24
N VAL A 142 -3.59 -20.25 11.30
CA VAL A 142 -2.14 -20.36 11.55
C VAL A 142 -1.45 -19.01 11.58
N ALA A 143 -1.96 -18.01 10.86
CA ALA A 143 -1.36 -16.67 10.76
C ALA A 143 -2.33 -15.55 11.14
N ASP A 144 -1.78 -14.47 11.70
CA ASP A 144 -2.50 -13.23 11.95
C ASP A 144 -2.33 -12.28 10.76
N PHE A 145 -3.33 -11.46 10.51
CA PHE A 145 -3.46 -10.70 9.26
C PHE A 145 -3.72 -9.22 9.55
N LEU A 146 -2.77 -8.36 9.18
CA LEU A 146 -2.88 -6.90 9.29
C LEU A 146 -2.79 -6.19 7.93
N LEU A 147 -3.76 -5.34 7.61
CA LEU A 147 -3.71 -4.45 6.46
C LEU A 147 -3.37 -3.03 6.96
N VAL A 148 -2.35 -2.41 6.38
CA VAL A 148 -1.94 -1.05 6.69
C VAL A 148 -2.31 -0.15 5.52
N TYR A 149 -3.28 0.73 5.74
CA TYR A 149 -3.67 1.77 4.79
C TYR A 149 -2.65 2.90 4.77
N ILE A 150 -2.07 3.15 3.61
CA ILE A 150 -0.98 4.12 3.44
C ILE A 150 -1.41 5.32 2.57
N ASP A 151 -0.47 6.20 2.22
CA ASP A 151 -0.77 7.29 1.29
C ASP A 151 -1.16 6.79 -0.11
N GLU A 152 -2.03 7.53 -0.79
CA GLU A 152 -2.53 7.14 -2.11
C GLU A 152 -1.39 7.11 -3.14
N ALA A 153 -1.22 5.98 -3.81
CA ALA A 153 -0.30 5.86 -4.94
C ALA A 153 -0.69 6.76 -6.12
N HIS A 154 -2.01 6.89 -6.34
CA HIS A 154 -2.61 7.57 -7.48
C HIS A 154 -3.74 8.51 -7.05
N PRO A 155 -3.42 9.62 -6.36
CA PRO A 155 -4.44 10.54 -5.88
C PRO A 155 -5.12 11.28 -7.03
N SER A 156 -6.41 11.58 -6.88
CA SER A 156 -7.23 12.23 -7.92
C SER A 156 -6.84 13.69 -8.22
N ASP A 157 -6.12 14.33 -7.31
CA ASP A 157 -5.51 15.67 -7.44
C ASP A 157 -4.02 15.60 -7.82
N GLY A 158 -3.51 14.43 -8.22
CA GLY A 158 -2.11 14.22 -8.61
C GLY A 158 -1.96 13.36 -9.86
N TRP A 159 -1.17 12.29 -9.77
CA TRP A 159 -0.94 11.39 -10.89
C TRP A 159 -1.98 10.27 -10.91
N VAL A 160 -3.10 10.55 -11.60
CA VAL A 160 -4.29 9.69 -11.66
C VAL A 160 -3.99 8.40 -12.43
N ALA A 161 -4.36 7.25 -11.85
CA ALA A 161 -4.27 5.97 -12.54
C ALA A 161 -5.32 5.86 -13.67
N PRO A 162 -5.04 5.12 -14.76
CA PRO A 162 -6.06 4.76 -15.72
C PRO A 162 -7.16 3.95 -15.03
N PRO A 163 -8.42 4.02 -15.50
CA PRO A 163 -9.50 3.25 -14.93
C PRO A 163 -9.18 1.74 -14.99
N MET A 164 -9.05 1.11 -13.82
CA MET A 164 -8.83 -0.33 -13.66
C MET A 164 -10.17 -0.98 -13.27
N GLY A 165 -10.90 -1.47 -14.27
CA GLY A 165 -12.17 -2.18 -14.06
C GLY A 165 -13.31 -1.29 -13.57
N SER A 166 -14.33 -1.91 -12.96
CA SER A 166 -15.57 -1.25 -12.53
C SER A 166 -15.46 -0.48 -11.22
N CYS A 167 -14.34 -0.58 -10.50
CA CYS A 167 -14.13 0.08 -9.21
C CYS A 167 -13.12 1.23 -9.35
N SER A 168 -13.61 2.45 -9.56
CA SER A 168 -12.77 3.64 -9.54
C SER A 168 -12.90 4.36 -8.20
N PHE A 169 -11.91 4.22 -7.34
CA PHE A 169 -11.79 5.07 -6.15
C PHE A 169 -11.12 6.38 -6.56
N SER A 170 -11.86 7.48 -6.45
CA SER A 170 -11.30 8.82 -6.61
C SER A 170 -11.05 9.39 -5.22
N VAL A 171 -9.82 9.24 -4.74
CA VAL A 171 -9.38 9.72 -3.44
C VAL A 171 -8.30 10.77 -3.67
N ARG A 172 -8.46 11.96 -3.07
CA ARG A 172 -7.43 13.00 -3.12
C ARG A 172 -6.32 12.66 -2.14
N LYS A 173 -5.15 13.27 -2.32
CA LYS A 173 -4.06 13.15 -1.37
C LYS A 173 -4.50 13.66 0.01
N HIS A 174 -4.38 12.80 1.03
CA HIS A 174 -4.78 13.11 2.40
C HIS A 174 -3.99 14.30 2.95
N GLN A 175 -4.70 15.29 3.48
CA GLN A 175 -4.10 16.45 4.16
C GLN A 175 -4.06 16.29 5.68
N ASN A 176 -4.86 15.37 6.22
CA ASN A 176 -4.95 15.08 7.65
C ASN A 176 -5.33 13.61 7.87
N LEU A 177 -5.20 13.17 9.13
CA LEU A 177 -5.47 11.79 9.53
C LEU A 177 -6.94 11.39 9.32
N GLU A 178 -7.88 12.31 9.52
CA GLU A 178 -9.32 12.01 9.36
C GLU A 178 -9.67 11.65 7.92
N GLU A 179 -9.09 12.36 6.94
CA GLU A 179 -9.23 12.04 5.52
C GLU A 179 -8.67 10.65 5.20
N ARG A 180 -7.49 10.31 5.74
CA ARG A 180 -6.88 8.98 5.56
C ARG A 180 -7.72 7.87 6.17
N LEU A 181 -8.19 8.06 7.41
CA LEU A 181 -9.09 7.11 8.05
C LEU A 181 -10.42 6.98 7.30
N GLY A 182 -10.92 8.07 6.72
CA GLY A 182 -12.10 8.07 5.86
C GLY A 182 -11.91 7.26 4.58
N ALA A 183 -10.74 7.36 3.95
CA ALA A 183 -10.40 6.54 2.78
C ALA A 183 -10.23 5.06 3.16
N ALA A 184 -9.57 4.77 4.29
CA ALA A 184 -9.44 3.43 4.83
C ALA A 184 -10.80 2.76 5.10
N ARG A 185 -11.77 3.49 5.67
CA ARG A 185 -13.14 2.99 5.87
C ARG A 185 -13.84 2.64 4.55
N LYS A 186 -13.70 3.47 3.52
CA LYS A 186 -14.24 3.18 2.18
C LYS A 186 -13.67 1.88 1.60
N LEU A 187 -12.40 1.58 1.88
CA LEU A 187 -11.80 0.32 1.46
C LEU A 187 -12.47 -0.88 2.14
N ILE A 188 -12.80 -0.80 3.43
CA ILE A 188 -13.56 -1.86 4.13
C ILE A 188 -14.94 -2.04 3.49
N GLU A 189 -15.68 -0.94 3.32
CA GLU A 189 -17.06 -0.94 2.81
C GLU A 189 -17.17 -1.58 1.43
N HIS A 190 -16.14 -1.42 0.59
CA HIS A 190 -16.15 -1.92 -0.78
C HIS A 190 -15.62 -3.35 -0.94
N PHE A 191 -14.58 -3.71 -0.19
CA PHE A 191 -13.90 -5.00 -0.37
C PHE A 191 -14.34 -6.08 0.63
N SER A 192 -15.17 -5.73 1.62
CA SER A 192 -15.65 -6.65 2.66
C SER A 192 -14.50 -7.48 3.26
N LEU A 193 -13.61 -6.81 3.99
CA LEU A 193 -12.47 -7.49 4.62
C LEU A 193 -12.99 -8.59 5.58
N PRO A 194 -12.38 -9.79 5.56
CA PRO A 194 -12.75 -10.84 6.51
C PRO A 194 -12.58 -10.36 7.95
N PRO A 195 -13.40 -10.82 8.90
CA PRO A 195 -13.34 -10.35 10.29
C PRO A 195 -12.02 -10.68 11.00
N GLN A 196 -11.23 -11.62 10.46
CA GLN A 196 -9.89 -11.95 10.95
C GLN A 196 -8.80 -10.99 10.44
N CYS A 197 -9.12 -10.12 9.46
CA CYS A 197 -8.27 -9.06 8.96
C CYS A 197 -8.49 -7.79 9.78
N GLN A 198 -7.41 -7.26 10.37
CA GLN A 198 -7.45 -5.95 11.02
C GLN A 198 -6.96 -4.88 10.04
N LEU A 199 -7.69 -3.77 9.93
CA LEU A 199 -7.26 -2.59 9.17
C LEU A 199 -6.75 -1.49 10.11
N VAL A 200 -5.52 -1.05 9.87
CA VAL A 200 -4.93 0.15 10.49
C VAL A 200 -4.53 1.14 9.41
N ALA A 201 -4.34 2.40 9.77
CA ALA A 201 -3.80 3.42 8.88
C ALA A 201 -2.41 3.87 9.34
N ASP A 202 -1.53 4.18 8.39
CA ASP A 202 -0.24 4.80 8.69
C ASP A 202 -0.44 6.24 9.20
N CYS A 203 0.47 6.72 10.05
CA CYS A 203 0.47 8.10 10.50
C CYS A 203 0.74 9.07 9.35
N MET A 204 0.33 10.34 9.51
CA MET A 204 0.51 11.37 8.45
C MET A 204 1.97 11.69 8.14
N ASP A 205 2.92 11.31 9.00
CA ASP A 205 4.36 11.36 8.74
C ASP A 205 4.87 10.24 7.82
N ASN A 206 3.98 9.30 7.42
CA ASN A 206 4.26 8.15 6.57
C ASN A 206 5.39 7.25 7.13
N ASN A 207 5.49 7.15 8.45
CA ASN A 207 6.60 6.42 9.07
C ASN A 207 6.63 4.94 8.69
N THR A 208 5.47 4.29 8.51
CA THR A 208 5.41 2.88 8.08
C THR A 208 5.84 2.75 6.63
N ASN A 209 5.35 3.65 5.77
CA ASN A 209 5.77 3.74 4.36
C ASN A 209 7.28 3.87 4.20
N VAL A 210 7.91 4.74 4.99
CA VAL A 210 9.37 4.96 4.97
C VAL A 210 10.13 3.75 5.53
N ALA A 211 9.69 3.20 6.66
CA ALA A 211 10.38 2.08 7.28
C ALA A 211 10.36 0.81 6.40
N TYR A 212 9.21 0.53 5.77
CA TYR A 212 9.01 -0.67 4.96
C TYR A 212 9.28 -0.48 3.47
N GLY A 213 9.52 0.75 3.01
CA GLY A 213 9.81 1.04 1.60
C GLY A 213 8.61 0.89 0.67
N VAL A 214 7.41 1.26 1.14
CA VAL A 214 6.13 0.98 0.45
C VAL A 214 5.59 2.23 -0.21
N SER A 215 5.41 2.18 -1.54
CA SER A 215 4.87 3.30 -2.34
C SER A 215 3.55 2.97 -3.03
N ASN A 216 3.16 1.70 -3.04
CA ASN A 216 1.95 1.17 -3.63
C ASN A 216 1.43 0.08 -2.69
N GLU A 217 2.01 -1.11 -2.84
CA GLU A 217 1.73 -2.27 -2.03
C GLU A 217 3.04 -3.03 -1.79
N ARG A 218 3.10 -3.72 -0.65
CA ARG A 218 4.18 -4.63 -0.29
C ARG A 218 3.67 -5.55 0.78
N VAL A 219 3.83 -6.84 0.56
CA VAL A 219 3.55 -7.86 1.56
C VAL A 219 4.82 -8.19 2.33
N CYS A 220 4.71 -8.38 3.64
CA CYS A 220 5.77 -8.92 4.47
C CYS A 220 5.20 -9.89 5.52
N ILE A 221 6.05 -10.78 6.02
CA ILE A 221 5.72 -11.66 7.12
C ILE A 221 6.67 -11.34 8.26
N VAL A 222 6.10 -11.00 9.41
CA VAL A 222 6.82 -10.79 10.66
C VAL A 222 6.60 -12.01 11.55
N GLN A 223 7.67 -12.52 12.13
CA GLN A 223 7.61 -13.59 13.11
C GLN A 223 8.71 -13.41 14.14
N GLN A 224 8.36 -13.51 15.42
CA GLN A 224 9.26 -13.27 16.55
C GLN A 224 9.96 -11.91 16.43
N ARG A 225 9.19 -10.86 16.08
CA ARG A 225 9.65 -9.49 15.85
C ARG A 225 10.69 -9.35 14.74
N LYS A 226 10.85 -10.35 13.89
CA LYS A 226 11.81 -10.36 12.78
C LYS A 226 11.11 -10.53 11.44
N ILE A 227 11.73 -10.02 10.39
CA ILE A 227 11.21 -10.13 9.03
C ILE A 227 11.52 -11.52 8.49
N ALA A 228 10.52 -12.39 8.49
CA ALA A 228 10.63 -13.74 7.99
C ALA A 228 10.47 -13.83 6.46
N TYR A 229 9.71 -12.89 5.89
CA TYR A 229 9.55 -12.73 4.45
C TYR A 229 9.35 -11.25 4.10
N MET A 230 9.91 -10.85 2.95
CA MET A 230 9.73 -9.51 2.39
C MET A 230 9.45 -9.61 0.91
N GLY A 231 8.26 -9.18 0.51
CA GLY A 231 7.88 -9.05 -0.88
C GLY A 231 8.67 -7.94 -1.58
N GLY A 232 8.81 -8.07 -2.90
CA GLY A 232 9.41 -7.02 -3.71
C GLY A 232 8.53 -5.78 -3.80
N LYS A 233 9.05 -4.79 -4.53
CA LYS A 233 8.36 -3.53 -4.77
C LYS A 233 7.08 -3.72 -5.61
N GLY A 234 5.91 -3.43 -5.03
CA GLY A 234 4.65 -3.44 -5.77
C GLY A 234 4.52 -2.30 -6.80
N PRO A 235 3.66 -2.46 -7.81
CA PRO A 235 2.75 -3.60 -7.99
C PRO A 235 3.41 -4.82 -8.66
N PHE A 236 4.48 -4.63 -9.42
CA PHE A 236 5.04 -5.70 -10.28
C PHE A 236 5.65 -6.89 -9.51
N PHE A 237 6.16 -6.65 -8.30
CA PHE A 237 6.76 -7.71 -7.47
C PHE A 237 5.90 -8.06 -6.24
N TYR A 238 4.62 -7.67 -6.26
CA TYR A 238 3.65 -8.14 -5.27
C TYR A 238 3.20 -9.55 -5.67
N ASN A 239 3.69 -10.55 -4.94
CA ASN A 239 3.43 -11.96 -5.25
C ASN A 239 2.89 -12.72 -4.03
N LEU A 240 1.59 -12.97 -4.04
CA LEU A 240 0.91 -13.76 -3.01
C LEU A 240 1.23 -15.26 -3.10
N LYS A 241 1.72 -15.76 -4.24
CA LYS A 241 2.12 -17.15 -4.37
C LYS A 241 3.33 -17.47 -3.50
N ASP A 242 4.28 -16.54 -3.42
CA ASP A 242 5.49 -16.70 -2.60
C ASP A 242 5.14 -16.71 -1.11
N VAL A 243 4.19 -15.86 -0.70
CA VAL A 243 3.64 -15.81 0.66
C VAL A 243 2.93 -17.11 1.01
N ARG A 244 2.06 -17.59 0.11
CA ARG A 244 1.38 -18.90 0.27
C ARG A 244 2.41 -20.02 0.40
N GLN A 245 3.40 -20.08 -0.48
CA GLN A 245 4.43 -21.11 -0.44
C GLN A 245 5.23 -21.06 0.86
N TRP A 246 5.52 -19.86 1.38
CA TRP A 246 6.17 -19.69 2.67
C TRP A 246 5.31 -20.26 3.81
N LEU A 247 4.01 -19.91 3.85
CA LEU A 247 3.07 -20.38 4.86
C LEU A 247 2.88 -21.90 4.78
N GLU A 248 2.70 -22.47 3.59
CA GLU A 248 2.56 -23.92 3.39
C GLU A 248 3.83 -24.68 3.81
N LYS A 249 5.01 -24.11 3.59
CA LYS A 249 6.28 -24.73 4.01
C LYS A 249 6.44 -24.70 5.52
N ALA A 250 6.02 -23.62 6.18
CA ALA A 250 6.18 -23.45 7.62
C ALA A 250 5.10 -24.19 8.44
N TYR A 251 3.86 -24.25 7.95
CA TYR A 251 2.70 -24.74 8.69
C TYR A 251 1.95 -25.90 8.03
N GLY A 252 2.46 -26.40 6.90
CA GLY A 252 1.85 -27.49 6.15
C GLY A 252 0.91 -27.01 5.04
N LYS A 253 0.72 -27.86 4.02
CA LYS A 253 -0.24 -27.60 2.95
C LYS A 253 -1.67 -27.65 3.48
N ARG A 254 -2.48 -26.72 3.00
CA ARG A 254 -3.92 -26.66 3.22
C ARG A 254 -4.63 -26.79 1.90
#